data_AF-A0AB73ULL8-F1
#
_entry.id   AF-A0AB73ULL8-F1
#
_cell.length_a   1.000
_cell.length_b   1.000
_cell.length_c   1.000
_cell.angle_alpha   90.00
_cell.angle_beta   90.00
_cell.angle_gamma   90.00
#
_symmetry.space_group_name_H-M   'P 1'
#
loop_
_entity.id
_entity.type
_entity.pdbx_description
1 polymer ?
#
loop_
_entity_poly.entity_id
_entity_poly.type
_entity_poly.pdbx_seq_one_letter_code
_entity_poly.pdbx_strand_id
1 'polypeptide(L)'
;MYKVTISNDGVETLIHSAHVDGIKLTSGVIKKEINLIDSFNFNFHMNNPGFNKIRPFRTLVTVLNTRTGKYEFEGRILGPSKNMDNSGLHSDSYVCEGELGYLHDSVQRHLEFRGTPQELFTSIIEYHNSQVEGYKRFQVGKVTVTNSTNNLYLYLSAEKDSFETIKEKLIDKLGGEIRVRKENGIRFLDYLPRIGEDKNTEIRIAKNLISMSYDIDPTDIITRLTPLGARIKSEDEQATDASEARLTIRDFNNGIDYIDDPQLIKEFGIQGGSVTWDDVTVVSNLFSKGREWLSSQKTAHVQYKISALDLFLIGFDIDSFEPGNSYPVKNPIMGIDERLRVIGKSLDINHPQDASLTIGDKFKTLNQYQSDLKKSTQSINDLQLAVSKQISRISSLSTSLGEAKKELQTLKNSVGDVDLQNVLKLVSDLEKTFKEIEDGMKDLPTAENIKQINHDIKLINDSINNIDEKIDTIEIQMGLNSKSIEKVQSDLQLLANRVSSLEKGTGGV
;
A
#
# COMPACT_ATOMS: atom_id res chain seq x y z
N MET A 1 -3.99 -3.22 29.82
CA MET A 1 -2.63 -3.15 29.26
C MET A 1 -2.18 -1.71 29.02
N TYR A 2 -3.04 -0.87 28.45
CA TYR A 2 -2.71 0.53 28.23
C TYR A 2 -3.18 1.40 29.39
N LYS A 3 -2.47 2.49 29.65
CA LYS A 3 -2.86 3.54 30.57
C LYS A 3 -3.05 4.81 29.76
N VAL A 4 -4.21 5.45 29.85
CA VAL A 4 -4.47 6.75 29.19
C VAL A 4 -4.63 7.81 30.26
N THR A 5 -3.80 8.84 30.15
CA THR A 5 -3.77 9.98 31.05
C THR A 5 -3.98 11.25 30.24
N ILE A 6 -4.82 12.16 30.74
CA ILE A 6 -4.88 13.54 30.25
C ILE A 6 -4.16 14.46 31.22
N SER A 7 -3.55 15.53 30.73
CA SER A 7 -2.86 16.52 31.55
C SER A 7 -3.34 17.92 31.19
N ASN A 8 -3.69 18.69 32.22
CA ASN A 8 -3.99 20.11 32.13
C ASN A 8 -3.05 20.87 33.07
N ASP A 9 -2.19 21.73 32.52
CA ASP A 9 -1.28 22.58 33.30
C ASP A 9 -0.40 21.76 34.29
N GLY A 10 0.00 20.55 33.88
CA GLY A 10 0.81 19.63 34.70
C GLY A 10 0.00 18.74 35.66
N VAL A 11 -1.32 18.95 35.77
CA VAL A 11 -2.20 18.10 36.58
C VAL A 11 -2.69 16.93 35.75
N GLU A 12 -2.18 15.74 36.06
CA GLU A 12 -2.57 14.49 35.42
C GLU A 12 -3.92 13.96 35.94
N THR A 13 -4.75 13.45 35.03
CA THR A 13 -5.99 12.74 35.32
C THR A 13 -6.01 11.43 34.53
N LEU A 14 -6.13 10.31 35.26
CA LEU A 14 -6.28 8.99 34.66
C LEU A 14 -7.69 8.83 34.05
N ILE A 15 -7.77 8.53 32.76
CA ILE A 15 -9.05 8.29 32.06
C ILE A 15 -9.18 6.85 31.54
N HIS A 16 -8.09 6.09 31.49
CA HIS A 16 -8.09 4.65 31.22
C HIS A 16 -7.03 3.95 32.09
N SER A 17 -7.46 3.02 32.94
CA SER A 17 -6.59 2.17 33.75
C SER A 17 -6.07 0.98 32.96
N ALA A 18 -4.83 0.58 33.20
CA ALA A 18 -4.29 -0.65 32.65
C ALA A 18 -4.91 -1.92 33.24
N HIS A 19 -5.48 -1.83 34.45
CA HIS A 19 -6.12 -2.92 35.19
C HIS A 19 -7.57 -3.12 34.74
N VAL A 20 -8.07 -4.35 34.83
CA VAL A 20 -9.40 -4.74 34.31
C VAL A 20 -10.54 -4.12 35.13
N ASP A 21 -10.34 -3.99 36.44
CA ASP A 21 -11.26 -3.42 37.43
C ASP A 21 -11.21 -1.89 37.52
N GLY A 22 -10.28 -1.24 36.82
CA GLY A 22 -10.16 0.21 36.80
C GLY A 22 -11.06 0.89 35.77
N ILE A 23 -11.05 2.22 35.78
CA ILE A 23 -11.79 3.06 34.83
C ILE A 23 -11.38 2.72 33.38
N LYS A 24 -12.35 2.63 32.47
CA LYS A 24 -12.11 2.34 31.05
C LYS A 24 -12.69 3.41 30.15
N LEU A 25 -12.05 3.54 28.99
CA LEU A 25 -12.61 4.22 27.83
C LEU A 25 -13.50 3.23 27.08
N THR A 26 -14.62 3.71 26.55
CA THR A 26 -15.54 2.86 25.78
C THR A 26 -14.97 2.51 24.42
N SER A 27 -14.18 3.42 23.84
CA SER A 27 -13.35 3.19 22.66
C SER A 27 -12.04 3.95 22.79
N GLY A 28 -11.00 3.48 22.11
CA GLY A 28 -9.72 4.18 22.03
C GLY A 28 -8.87 3.63 20.91
N VAL A 29 -8.88 4.30 19.76
CA VAL A 29 -8.19 3.85 18.55
C VAL A 29 -7.07 4.82 18.21
N ILE A 30 -5.84 4.33 18.22
CA ILE A 30 -4.66 5.04 17.73
C ILE A 30 -4.50 4.72 16.24
N LYS A 31 -4.21 5.73 15.42
CA LYS A 31 -3.76 5.56 14.04
C LYS A 31 -2.45 6.28 13.85
N LYS A 32 -1.46 5.57 13.30
CA LYS A 32 -0.14 6.10 12.97
C LYS A 32 0.14 5.89 11.51
N GLU A 33 0.80 6.83 10.86
CA GLU A 33 1.22 6.70 9.47
C GLU A 33 2.48 7.53 9.21
N ILE A 34 3.37 7.03 8.33
CA ILE A 34 4.59 7.73 7.95
C ILE A 34 4.22 9.08 7.31
N ASN A 35 4.91 10.15 7.70
CA ASN A 35 4.72 11.51 7.20
C ASN A 35 3.33 12.12 7.42
N LEU A 36 2.47 11.48 8.21
CA LEU A 36 1.21 12.05 8.68
C LEU A 36 1.24 12.26 10.19
N ILE A 37 0.28 13.04 10.68
CA ILE A 37 0.11 13.28 12.10
C ILE A 37 -0.69 12.11 12.68
N ASP A 38 -0.10 11.44 13.67
CA ASP A 38 -0.78 10.39 14.43
C ASP A 38 -2.09 10.91 15.01
N SER A 39 -3.10 10.05 15.11
CA SER A 39 -4.37 10.38 15.76
C SER A 39 -4.71 9.37 16.85
N PHE A 40 -5.44 9.84 17.87
CA PHE A 40 -6.03 8.99 18.89
C PHE A 40 -7.47 9.42 19.14
N ASN A 41 -8.41 8.58 18.74
CA ASN A 41 -9.83 8.84 18.90
C ASN A 41 -10.37 7.99 20.02
N PHE A 42 -10.98 8.61 21.03
CA PHE A 42 -11.50 7.89 22.18
C PHE A 42 -12.83 8.44 22.66
N ASN A 43 -13.59 7.59 23.34
CA ASN A 43 -14.88 7.93 23.93
C ASN A 43 -14.89 7.52 25.42
N PHE A 44 -15.61 8.26 26.25
CA PHE A 44 -15.90 7.86 27.63
C PHE A 44 -17.27 8.37 28.10
N HIS A 45 -17.80 7.76 29.16
CA HIS A 45 -19.04 8.19 29.81
C HIS A 45 -18.81 9.31 30.83
N MET A 46 -19.90 9.98 31.25
CA MET A 46 -19.87 11.11 32.18
C MET A 46 -19.29 10.79 33.57
N ASN A 47 -19.26 9.51 33.96
CA ASN A 47 -18.65 9.05 35.21
C ASN A 47 -17.11 8.98 35.15
N ASN A 48 -16.50 9.18 33.98
CA ASN A 48 -15.06 9.19 33.82
C ASN A 48 -14.45 10.46 34.45
N PRO A 49 -13.34 10.38 35.20
CA PRO A 49 -12.72 11.56 35.84
C PRO A 49 -12.26 12.65 34.87
N GLY A 50 -12.12 12.35 33.57
CA GLY A 50 -11.80 13.31 32.52
C GLY A 50 -12.99 14.14 32.04
N PHE A 51 -14.22 13.77 32.41
CA PHE A 51 -15.43 14.51 32.02
C PHE A 51 -15.36 15.97 32.52
N ASN A 52 -15.77 16.90 31.66
CA ASN A 52 -15.68 18.36 31.87
C ASN A 52 -14.27 18.93 32.14
N LYS A 53 -13.19 18.16 31.94
CA LYS A 53 -11.81 18.63 32.10
C LYS A 53 -11.09 18.89 30.77
N ILE A 54 -11.71 18.54 29.65
CA ILE A 54 -11.09 18.67 28.33
C ILE A 54 -11.17 20.13 27.86
N ARG A 55 -10.01 20.69 27.54
CA ARG A 55 -9.81 22.02 26.97
C ARG A 55 -9.22 21.84 25.56
N PRO A 56 -9.99 22.13 24.50
CA PRO A 56 -9.51 22.09 23.12
C PRO A 56 -8.12 22.72 22.95
N PHE A 57 -7.24 22.05 22.21
CA PHE A 57 -5.85 22.42 21.93
C PHE A 57 -4.90 22.53 23.14
N ARG A 58 -5.41 22.46 24.37
CA ARG A 58 -4.65 22.65 25.62
C ARG A 58 -4.45 21.36 26.40
N THR A 59 -5.47 20.50 26.47
CA THR A 59 -5.36 19.24 27.20
C THR A 59 -4.45 18.28 26.44
N LEU A 60 -3.36 17.89 27.10
CA LEU A 60 -2.44 16.88 26.59
C LEU A 60 -2.96 15.48 26.90
N VAL A 61 -2.65 14.51 26.06
CA VAL A 61 -3.03 13.12 26.27
C VAL A 61 -1.85 12.20 25.97
N THR A 62 -1.69 11.18 26.81
CA THR A 62 -0.66 10.15 26.63
C THR A 62 -1.29 8.77 26.75
N VAL A 63 -0.90 7.86 25.86
CA VAL A 63 -1.24 6.43 25.93
C VAL A 63 0.04 5.65 26.20
N LEU A 64 0.19 5.12 27.41
CA LEU A 64 1.34 4.33 27.84
C LEU A 64 1.01 2.84 27.75
N ASN A 65 1.83 2.08 27.05
CA ASN A 65 1.83 0.63 27.14
C ASN A 65 2.57 0.21 28.42
N THR A 66 1.84 -0.26 29.43
CA THR A 66 2.46 -0.57 30.74
C THR A 66 3.26 -1.87 30.74
N ARG A 67 3.22 -2.67 29.65
CA ARG A 67 4.05 -3.87 29.50
C ARG A 67 5.44 -3.52 28.97
N THR A 68 5.52 -2.59 28.03
CA THR A 68 6.78 -2.21 27.37
C THR A 68 7.39 -0.94 27.95
N GLY A 69 6.62 -0.14 28.67
CA GLY A 69 7.01 1.20 29.11
C GLY A 69 7.04 2.24 27.98
N LYS A 70 6.60 1.87 26.77
CA LYS A 70 6.57 2.74 25.59
C LYS A 70 5.28 3.56 25.54
N TYR A 71 5.41 4.84 25.20
CA TYR A 71 4.26 5.66 24.83
C TYR A 71 3.82 5.32 23.40
N GLU A 72 2.60 4.80 23.26
CA GLU A 72 1.99 4.54 21.97
C GLU A 72 1.39 5.79 21.35
N PHE A 73 1.04 6.80 22.15
CA PHE A 73 0.57 8.08 21.64
C PHE A 73 0.89 9.18 22.64
N GLU A 74 1.33 10.33 22.13
CA GLU A 74 1.50 11.56 22.88
C GLU A 74 1.04 12.71 21.99
N GLY A 75 0.26 13.63 22.55
CA GLY A 75 -0.34 14.67 21.74
C GLY A 75 -1.31 15.54 22.52
N ARG A 76 -2.27 16.14 21.82
CA ARG A 76 -3.30 17.00 22.40
C ARG A 76 -4.69 16.66 21.91
N ILE A 77 -5.69 17.04 22.69
CA ILE A 77 -7.10 16.88 22.34
C ILE A 77 -7.56 18.10 21.55
N LEU A 78 -8.07 17.88 20.33
CA LEU A 78 -8.59 18.95 19.46
C LEU A 78 -9.96 19.44 19.92
N GLY A 79 -10.83 18.53 20.34
CA GLY A 79 -12.14 18.87 20.87
C GLY A 79 -13.12 17.69 20.80
N PRO A 80 -14.33 17.87 21.35
CA PRO A 80 -15.40 16.89 21.19
C PRO A 80 -15.93 16.91 19.76
N SER A 81 -15.92 15.76 19.10
CA SER A 81 -16.75 15.40 17.96
C SER A 81 -18.02 14.74 18.50
N LYS A 82 -19.17 15.39 18.33
CA LYS A 82 -20.46 14.80 18.68
C LYS A 82 -20.91 13.90 17.55
N ASN A 83 -21.06 12.62 17.82
CA ASN A 83 -21.55 11.65 16.85
C ASN A 83 -22.86 11.03 17.33
N MET A 84 -23.74 10.73 16.39
CA MET A 84 -24.97 9.99 16.61
C MET A 84 -24.98 8.84 15.60
N ASP A 85 -25.07 7.61 16.08
CA ASP A 85 -25.17 6.45 15.19
C ASP A 85 -26.59 6.29 14.62
N ASN A 86 -26.78 5.29 13.75
CA ASN A 86 -28.08 5.00 13.13
C ASN A 86 -29.15 4.50 14.12
N SER A 87 -28.78 4.23 15.38
CA SER A 87 -29.71 3.90 16.47
C SER A 87 -30.18 5.14 17.25
N GLY A 88 -29.62 6.32 16.93
CA GLY A 88 -29.89 7.56 17.64
C GLY A 88 -29.08 7.71 18.94
N LEU A 89 -28.10 6.84 19.18
CA LEU A 89 -27.26 6.91 20.37
C LEU A 89 -26.21 8.01 20.20
N HIS A 90 -26.29 9.03 21.06
CA HIS A 90 -25.28 10.08 21.12
C HIS A 90 -24.01 9.59 21.82
N SER A 91 -22.86 9.80 21.19
CA SER A 91 -21.55 9.64 21.82
C SER A 91 -20.73 10.91 21.63
N ASP A 92 -20.13 11.39 22.73
CA ASP A 92 -19.05 12.36 22.66
C ASP A 92 -17.77 11.58 22.32
N SER A 93 -17.21 11.86 21.15
CA SER A 93 -15.91 11.36 20.73
C SER A 93 -14.88 12.46 20.83
N TYR A 94 -13.68 12.14 21.29
CA TYR A 94 -12.59 13.10 21.37
C TYR A 94 -11.54 12.75 20.34
N VAL A 95 -11.28 13.68 19.44
CA VAL A 95 -10.23 13.57 18.42
C VAL A 95 -8.96 14.17 18.99
N CYS A 96 -7.89 13.39 18.98
CA CYS A 96 -6.57 13.83 19.37
C CYS A 96 -5.63 13.79 18.18
N GLU A 97 -4.67 14.70 18.18
CA GLU A 97 -3.57 14.72 17.23
C GLU A 97 -2.24 14.58 17.95
N GLY A 98 -1.31 13.86 17.33
CA GLY A 98 0.01 13.60 17.85
C GLY A 98 0.91 14.83 17.83
N GLU A 99 2.11 14.69 18.39
CA GLU A 99 3.02 15.82 18.59
C GLU A 99 3.43 16.54 17.30
N LEU A 100 3.49 15.84 16.15
CA LEU A 100 3.74 16.48 14.85
C LEU A 100 2.71 17.58 14.53
N GLY A 101 1.48 17.48 15.05
CA GLY A 101 0.44 18.49 14.88
C GLY A 101 0.79 19.85 15.47
N TYR A 102 1.77 19.92 16.39
CA TYR A 102 2.26 21.21 16.89
C TYR A 102 2.87 22.07 15.78
N LEU A 103 3.38 21.50 14.69
CA LEU A 103 3.92 22.25 13.57
C LEU A 103 2.86 23.10 12.83
N HIS A 104 1.57 22.80 13.00
CA HIS A 104 0.47 23.64 12.50
C HIS A 104 0.25 24.92 13.34
N ASP A 105 0.80 25.01 14.55
CA ASP A 105 0.59 26.16 15.45
C ASP A 105 1.45 27.38 15.12
N SER A 106 2.29 27.30 14.09
CA SER A 106 3.09 28.44 13.64
C SER A 106 3.16 28.53 12.13
N VAL A 107 3.11 29.75 11.63
CA VAL A 107 3.35 30.07 10.24
C VAL A 107 4.83 30.29 9.97
N GLN A 108 5.25 30.09 8.73
CA GLN A 108 6.59 30.48 8.31
C GLN A 108 6.64 31.98 7.98
N ARG A 109 7.81 32.49 7.62
CA ARG A 109 7.97 33.87 7.15
C ARG A 109 8.37 33.86 5.70
N HIS A 110 8.16 34.97 5.00
CA HIS A 110 8.84 35.15 3.73
C HIS A 110 10.35 35.12 3.95
N LEU A 111 11.03 34.20 3.27
CA LEU A 111 12.47 34.00 3.35
C LEU A 111 12.96 33.51 2.00
N GLU A 112 13.84 34.27 1.38
CA GLU A 112 14.70 33.73 0.32
C GLU A 112 15.75 32.85 0.98
N PHE A 113 15.73 31.56 0.68
CA PHE A 113 16.64 30.58 1.26
C PHE A 113 17.64 30.08 0.21
N ARG A 114 18.91 30.04 0.61
CA ARG A 114 20.03 29.44 -0.12
C ARG A 114 20.87 28.63 0.87
N GLY A 115 20.98 27.32 0.65
CA GLY A 115 21.73 26.44 1.54
C GLY A 115 21.31 24.98 1.42
N THR A 116 21.77 24.16 2.35
CA THR A 116 21.51 22.72 2.39
C THR A 116 20.09 22.40 2.89
N PRO A 117 19.53 21.21 2.58
CA PRO A 117 18.27 20.75 3.18
C PRO A 117 18.29 20.71 4.72
N GLN A 118 19.45 20.40 5.33
CA GLN A 118 19.61 20.44 6.78
C GLN A 118 19.49 21.85 7.35
N GLU A 119 20.10 22.85 6.71
CA GLU A 119 20.00 24.25 7.12
C GLU A 119 18.57 24.76 6.95
N LEU A 120 17.88 24.40 5.87
CA LEU A 120 16.48 24.77 5.66
C LEU A 120 15.59 24.19 6.77
N PHE A 121 15.69 22.89 7.00
CA PHE A 121 14.92 22.20 8.05
C PHE A 121 15.18 22.82 9.42
N THR A 122 16.45 23.10 9.74
CA THR A 122 16.84 23.76 11.00
C THR A 122 16.19 25.14 11.10
N SER A 123 16.26 25.96 10.06
CA SER A 123 15.68 27.31 10.06
C SER A 123 14.16 27.31 10.27
N ILE A 124 13.44 26.35 9.67
CA ILE A 124 11.99 26.20 9.81
C ILE A 124 11.63 25.85 11.26
N ILE A 125 12.36 24.90 11.87
CA ILE A 125 12.11 24.45 13.24
C ILE A 125 12.47 25.51 14.28
N GLU A 126 13.58 26.22 14.09
CA GLU A 126 13.94 27.34 14.97
C GLU A 126 12.88 28.46 14.93
N TYR A 127 12.38 28.79 13.74
CA TYR A 127 11.33 29.79 13.58
C TYR A 127 9.99 29.32 14.18
N HIS A 128 9.62 28.05 14.00
CA HIS A 128 8.48 27.43 14.68
C HIS A 128 8.62 27.56 16.20
N ASN A 129 9.77 27.13 16.75
CA ASN A 129 10.03 27.15 18.20
C ASN A 129 9.95 28.55 18.81
N SER A 130 10.26 29.59 18.03
CA SER A 130 10.17 30.98 18.49
C SER A 130 8.73 31.48 18.69
N GLN A 131 7.75 30.82 18.05
CA GLN A 131 6.34 31.22 18.06
C GLN A 131 5.49 30.42 19.06
N VAL A 132 5.99 29.29 19.55
CA VAL A 132 5.18 28.35 20.35
C VAL A 132 5.70 28.16 21.78
N GLU A 133 4.82 27.68 22.66
CA GLU A 133 5.17 27.36 24.05
C GLU A 133 6.17 26.19 24.15
N GLY A 134 6.94 26.12 25.24
CA GLY A 134 8.05 25.18 25.40
C GLY A 134 7.68 23.71 25.15
N TYR A 135 6.50 23.26 25.60
CA TYR A 135 6.05 21.88 25.42
C TYR A 135 5.70 21.51 23.98
N LYS A 136 5.60 22.48 23.06
CA LYS A 136 5.34 22.28 21.63
C LYS A 136 6.62 22.26 20.79
N ARG A 137 7.74 22.73 21.36
CA ARG A 137 9.01 22.88 20.65
C ARG A 137 9.64 21.54 20.28
N PHE A 138 10.48 21.57 19.26
CA PHE A 138 11.30 20.45 18.80
C PHE A 138 12.77 20.81 18.80
N GLN A 139 13.63 19.91 19.25
CA GLN A 139 15.05 19.97 18.97
C GLN A 139 15.29 19.37 17.58
N VAL A 140 16.13 19.99 16.75
CA VAL A 140 16.52 19.37 15.48
C VAL A 140 17.33 18.11 15.77
N GLY A 141 16.89 16.99 15.20
CA GLY A 141 17.51 15.69 15.34
C GLY A 141 18.46 15.37 14.18
N LYS A 142 18.41 14.13 13.71
CA LYS A 142 19.21 13.68 12.56
C LYS A 142 18.56 14.18 11.27
N VAL A 143 19.32 14.91 10.46
CA VAL A 143 18.89 15.34 9.11
C VAL A 143 19.89 14.79 8.09
N THR A 144 19.44 13.84 7.26
CA THR A 144 20.34 13.11 6.33
C THR A 144 19.83 13.07 4.90
N VAL A 145 18.67 13.67 4.61
CA VAL A 145 18.17 13.82 3.25
C VAL A 145 18.96 14.91 2.53
N THR A 146 19.38 14.62 1.30
CA THR A 146 20.08 15.56 0.41
C THR A 146 19.49 15.49 -1.00
N ASN A 147 19.88 16.43 -1.87
CA ASN A 147 19.73 16.28 -3.32
C ASN A 147 21.10 16.06 -3.99
N SER A 148 21.13 16.00 -5.32
CA SER A 148 22.35 15.77 -6.11
C SER A 148 23.46 16.81 -5.88
N THR A 149 23.10 18.05 -5.52
CA THR A 149 24.04 19.17 -5.29
C THR A 149 24.19 19.55 -3.82
N ASN A 150 23.48 18.87 -2.92
CA ASN A 150 23.24 19.24 -1.53
C ASN A 150 22.92 20.73 -1.31
N ASN A 151 22.17 21.35 -2.23
CA ASN A 151 21.88 22.78 -2.19
C ASN A 151 20.45 23.07 -2.69
N LEU A 152 19.80 24.04 -2.07
CA LEU A 152 18.44 24.49 -2.36
C LEU A 152 18.44 25.99 -2.63
N TYR A 153 17.59 26.39 -3.58
CA TYR A 153 17.21 27.77 -3.78
C TYR A 153 15.68 27.86 -3.87
N LEU A 154 15.06 28.50 -2.88
CA LEU A 154 13.60 28.60 -2.81
C LEU A 154 13.15 29.76 -1.92
N TYR A 155 11.85 30.00 -1.92
CA TYR A 155 11.19 30.96 -1.05
C TYR A 155 10.24 30.26 -0.08
N LEU A 156 10.23 30.74 1.16
CA LEU A 156 9.18 30.45 2.13
C LEU A 156 8.10 31.55 2.08
N SER A 157 6.93 31.26 2.65
CA SER A 157 5.79 32.17 2.69
C SER A 157 5.15 32.15 4.09
N ALA A 158 4.54 33.27 4.48
CA ALA A 158 3.74 33.36 5.71
C ALA A 158 2.31 32.84 5.56
N GLU A 159 1.91 32.45 4.34
CA GLU A 159 0.60 31.84 4.06
C GLU A 159 0.54 30.36 4.45
N LYS A 160 1.68 29.77 4.81
CA LYS A 160 1.84 28.34 5.06
C LYS A 160 2.29 28.11 6.50
N ASP A 161 1.68 27.12 7.15
CA ASP A 161 2.17 26.64 8.42
C ASP A 161 3.48 25.86 8.27
N SER A 162 4.10 25.52 9.41
CA SER A 162 5.42 24.91 9.42
C SER A 162 5.40 23.46 8.95
N PHE A 163 4.29 22.74 9.19
CA PHE A 163 4.10 21.38 8.70
C PHE A 163 3.94 21.38 7.18
N GLU A 164 3.04 22.21 6.63
CA GLU A 164 2.85 22.35 5.19
C GLU A 164 4.14 22.80 4.49
N THR A 165 4.89 23.71 5.11
CA THR A 165 6.19 24.14 4.56
C THR A 165 7.19 23.00 4.50
N ILE A 166 7.31 22.19 5.56
CA ILE A 166 8.18 20.99 5.57
C ILE A 166 7.72 20.01 4.48
N LYS A 167 6.42 19.76 4.40
CA LYS A 167 5.85 18.86 3.40
C LYS A 167 6.19 19.32 1.97
N GLU A 168 5.79 20.53 1.60
CA GLU A 168 5.93 21.03 0.22
C GLU A 168 7.39 21.30 -0.18
N LYS A 169 8.22 21.83 0.73
CA LYS A 169 9.58 22.29 0.38
C LYS A 169 10.64 21.22 0.59
N LEU A 170 10.39 20.23 1.45
CA LEU A 170 11.34 19.16 1.74
C LEU A 170 10.79 17.80 1.30
N ILE A 171 9.68 17.31 1.87
CA ILE A 171 9.20 15.94 1.63
C ILE A 171 8.78 15.74 0.17
N ASP A 172 7.93 16.61 -0.38
CA ASP A 172 7.41 16.47 -1.74
C ASP A 172 8.49 16.71 -2.80
N LYS A 173 9.52 17.52 -2.49
CA LYS A 173 10.61 17.88 -3.43
C LYS A 173 11.81 16.94 -3.38
N LEU A 174 12.17 16.47 -2.19
CA LEU A 174 13.39 15.71 -1.93
C LEU A 174 13.12 14.27 -1.49
N GLY A 175 11.86 13.94 -1.23
CA GLY A 175 11.47 12.69 -0.57
C GLY A 175 11.84 12.70 0.91
N GLY A 176 12.01 11.50 1.46
CA GLY A 176 12.36 11.31 2.85
C GLY A 176 11.16 11.43 3.79
N GLU A 177 11.46 11.27 5.07
CA GLU A 177 10.48 11.00 6.12
C GLU A 177 10.84 11.70 7.41
N ILE A 178 9.82 12.27 8.06
CA ILE A 178 9.97 12.94 9.36
C ILE A 178 9.50 12.02 10.49
N ARG A 179 10.19 12.10 11.63
CA ARG A 179 9.82 11.33 12.83
C ARG A 179 10.14 12.10 14.09
N VAL A 180 9.20 12.08 15.04
CA VAL A 180 9.43 12.51 16.42
C VAL A 180 10.14 11.40 17.18
N ARG A 181 11.29 11.72 17.78
CA ARG A 181 12.08 10.81 18.62
C ARG A 181 12.32 11.45 19.97
N LYS A 182 11.99 10.75 21.06
CA LYS A 182 12.26 11.22 22.42
C LYS A 182 13.44 10.49 23.03
N GLU A 183 14.44 11.25 23.46
CA GLU A 183 15.60 10.73 24.20
C GLU A 183 15.82 11.60 25.43
N ASN A 184 15.87 10.98 26.61
CA ASN A 184 16.08 11.68 27.89
C ASN A 184 15.12 12.86 28.13
N GLY A 185 13.86 12.72 27.70
CA GLY A 185 12.84 13.77 27.83
C GLY A 185 12.91 14.89 26.79
N ILE A 186 13.88 14.86 25.87
CA ILE A 186 14.01 15.83 24.78
C ILE A 186 13.28 15.31 23.55
N ARG A 187 12.40 16.12 22.97
CA ARG A 187 11.69 15.83 21.72
C ARG A 187 12.52 16.28 20.52
N PHE A 188 13.14 15.33 19.83
CA PHE A 188 13.82 15.55 18.58
C PHE A 188 12.89 15.36 17.38
N LEU A 189 13.07 16.17 16.34
CA LEU A 189 12.48 15.94 15.04
C LEU A 189 13.58 15.56 14.05
N ASP A 190 13.55 14.30 13.60
CA ASP A 190 14.47 13.77 12.59
C ASP A 190 13.87 13.95 11.18
N TYR A 191 14.72 14.12 10.16
CA TYR A 191 14.37 14.08 8.74
C TYR A 191 15.35 13.16 7.98
N LEU A 192 14.87 11.96 7.61
CA LEU A 192 15.69 10.85 7.14
C LEU A 192 15.19 10.34 5.79
N PRO A 193 16.05 9.79 4.91
CA PRO A 193 15.58 9.18 3.66
C PRO A 193 14.58 8.04 3.87
N ARG A 194 14.73 7.29 4.97
CA ARG A 194 13.86 6.18 5.37
C ARG A 194 13.93 5.94 6.88
N ILE A 195 12.77 5.86 7.54
CA ILE A 195 12.61 5.45 8.94
C ILE A 195 12.29 3.96 9.07
N GLY A 196 12.73 3.36 10.17
CA GLY A 196 12.46 1.97 10.49
C GLY A 196 13.50 0.98 9.94
N GLU A 197 13.33 -0.27 10.34
CA GLU A 197 14.32 -1.34 10.19
C GLU A 197 13.73 -2.57 9.53
N ASP A 198 14.60 -3.47 9.08
CA ASP A 198 14.20 -4.80 8.67
C ASP A 198 14.07 -5.71 9.90
N LYS A 199 12.85 -6.16 10.17
CA LYS A 199 12.55 -7.16 11.21
C LYS A 199 12.39 -8.55 10.61
N ASN A 200 12.54 -9.56 11.46
CA ASN A 200 12.45 -10.98 11.08
C ASN A 200 11.12 -11.64 11.51
N THR A 201 10.33 -10.95 12.34
CA THR A 201 8.99 -11.41 12.73
C THR A 201 8.10 -11.59 11.49
N GLU A 202 7.69 -12.84 11.21
CA GLU A 202 6.89 -13.17 10.03
C GLU A 202 5.40 -12.88 10.22
N ILE A 203 4.78 -12.33 9.16
CA ILE A 203 3.32 -12.24 9.00
C ILE A 203 2.89 -13.33 8.02
N ARG A 204 2.13 -14.32 8.47
CA ARG A 204 1.72 -15.45 7.60
C ARG A 204 0.39 -16.10 7.96
N ILE A 205 -0.21 -16.75 6.97
CA ILE A 205 -1.39 -17.62 7.16
C ILE A 205 -1.10 -18.67 8.24
N ALA A 206 -2.14 -19.03 9.01
CA ALA A 206 -2.06 -20.03 10.09
C ALA A 206 -1.04 -19.67 11.19
N LYS A 207 -0.78 -18.37 11.38
CA LYS A 207 -0.04 -17.84 12.53
C LYS A 207 -0.71 -16.57 13.03
N ASN A 208 -0.46 -15.47 12.36
CA ASN A 208 -0.89 -14.13 12.78
C ASN A 208 -1.56 -13.33 11.67
N LEU A 209 -1.54 -13.77 10.40
CA LEU A 209 -2.30 -13.10 9.35
C LEU A 209 -3.81 -13.37 9.52
N ILE A 210 -4.60 -12.32 9.72
CA ILE A 210 -6.06 -12.37 9.86
C ILE A 210 -6.71 -12.19 8.48
N SER A 211 -6.35 -11.10 7.80
CA SER A 211 -6.85 -10.80 6.46
C SER A 211 -5.81 -10.05 5.65
N MET A 212 -5.91 -10.16 4.34
CA MET A 212 -5.06 -9.46 3.38
C MET A 212 -5.89 -9.15 2.16
N SER A 213 -5.80 -7.91 1.69
CA SER A 213 -6.14 -7.55 0.32
C SER A 213 -4.95 -6.82 -0.28
N TYR A 214 -4.84 -6.90 -1.60
CA TYR A 214 -3.99 -5.95 -2.32
C TYR A 214 -4.75 -5.43 -3.53
N ASP A 215 -4.64 -4.13 -3.74
CA ASP A 215 -5.20 -3.43 -4.88
C ASP A 215 -4.05 -3.15 -5.85
N ILE A 216 -4.26 -3.42 -7.14
CA ILE A 216 -3.36 -2.97 -8.19
C ILE A 216 -3.95 -1.72 -8.78
N ASP A 217 -3.21 -0.62 -8.68
CA ASP A 217 -3.53 0.60 -9.42
C ASP A 217 -2.66 0.66 -10.69
N PRO A 218 -3.26 0.41 -11.87
CA PRO A 218 -2.56 0.48 -13.15
C PRO A 218 -2.51 1.90 -13.75
N THR A 219 -3.03 2.92 -13.05
CA THR A 219 -3.22 4.27 -13.61
C THR A 219 -1.91 4.90 -14.11
N ASP A 220 -0.78 4.61 -13.47
CA ASP A 220 0.53 5.14 -13.85
C ASP A 220 1.29 4.29 -14.89
N ILE A 221 0.68 3.22 -15.41
CA ILE A 221 1.30 2.40 -16.47
C ILE A 221 1.29 3.17 -17.79
N ILE A 222 2.47 3.38 -18.37
CA ILE A 222 2.61 3.83 -19.75
C ILE A 222 2.87 2.61 -20.64
N THR A 223 1.91 2.24 -21.49
CA THR A 223 2.08 1.16 -22.49
C THR A 223 2.50 1.71 -23.86
N ARG A 224 2.32 3.02 -24.06
CA ARG A 224 2.79 3.79 -25.21
C ARG A 224 3.51 5.06 -24.74
N LEU A 225 4.82 5.08 -24.87
CA LEU A 225 5.66 6.18 -24.42
C LEU A 225 5.96 7.14 -25.58
N THR A 226 5.69 8.42 -25.37
CA THR A 226 6.21 9.52 -26.21
C THR A 226 7.45 10.11 -25.53
N PRO A 227 8.68 9.74 -25.94
CA PRO A 227 9.90 10.27 -25.35
C PRO A 227 10.18 11.69 -25.87
N LEU A 228 10.49 12.62 -24.96
CA LEU A 228 10.80 14.01 -25.28
C LEU A 228 12.22 14.35 -24.83
N GLY A 229 13.04 14.90 -25.71
CA GLY A 229 14.40 15.34 -25.39
C GLY A 229 14.47 16.82 -25.02
N ALA A 230 15.67 17.39 -25.19
CA ALA A 230 15.96 18.80 -24.96
C ALA A 230 15.02 19.72 -25.76
N ARG A 231 14.74 20.90 -25.20
CA ARG A 231 14.00 21.96 -25.90
C ARG A 231 14.79 22.42 -27.14
N ILE A 232 14.08 22.62 -28.22
CA ILE A 232 14.57 23.21 -29.46
C ILE A 232 14.22 24.70 -29.35
N LYS A 233 15.26 25.53 -29.19
CA LYS A 233 15.09 26.99 -29.11
C LYS A 233 14.41 27.49 -30.39
N SER A 234 13.36 28.29 -30.21
CA SER A 234 12.74 29.02 -31.31
C SER A 234 13.71 30.08 -31.84
N GLU A 235 13.72 30.30 -33.16
CA GLU A 235 14.42 31.45 -33.77
C GLU A 235 13.66 32.78 -33.55
N ASP A 236 12.46 32.74 -33.00
CA ASP A 236 11.60 33.89 -32.75
C ASP A 236 11.80 34.47 -31.34
N GLU A 237 12.40 35.66 -31.24
CA GLU A 237 12.72 36.36 -29.98
C GLU A 237 11.48 36.76 -29.15
N GLN A 238 10.27 36.69 -29.72
CA GLN A 238 8.99 37.00 -29.06
C GLN A 238 8.28 35.74 -28.52
N ALA A 239 8.79 34.54 -28.80
CA ALA A 239 8.18 33.30 -28.34
C ALA A 239 8.35 33.17 -26.81
N THR A 240 7.25 33.06 -26.09
CA THR A 240 7.28 32.72 -24.68
C THR A 240 7.78 31.28 -24.50
N ASP A 241 8.50 31.02 -23.41
CA ASP A 241 9.14 29.74 -23.04
C ASP A 241 8.17 28.53 -22.99
N ALA A 242 6.86 28.78 -23.13
CA ALA A 242 5.78 27.80 -23.14
C ALA A 242 5.54 27.15 -24.53
N SER A 243 6.17 27.62 -25.60
CA SER A 243 5.91 27.17 -26.98
C SER A 243 7.11 26.50 -27.67
N GLU A 244 8.21 26.25 -26.97
CA GLU A 244 9.39 25.60 -27.57
C GLU A 244 9.14 24.12 -27.85
N ALA A 245 9.26 23.72 -29.11
CA ALA A 245 9.22 22.31 -29.51
C ALA A 245 10.33 21.53 -28.81
N ARG A 246 10.11 20.25 -28.51
CA ARG A 246 11.14 19.36 -27.96
C ARG A 246 11.64 18.40 -29.03
N LEU A 247 12.86 17.91 -28.85
CA LEU A 247 13.38 16.82 -29.66
C LEU A 247 12.45 15.60 -29.53
N THR A 248 11.92 15.08 -30.64
CA THR A 248 11.08 13.87 -30.68
C THR A 248 11.74 12.77 -31.48
N ILE A 249 11.15 11.57 -31.46
CA ILE A 249 11.62 10.41 -32.22
C ILE A 249 10.95 10.27 -33.59
N ARG A 250 10.05 11.18 -33.98
CA ARG A 250 9.18 11.05 -35.17
C ARG A 250 9.92 10.64 -36.43
N ASP A 251 10.91 11.43 -36.81
CA ASP A 251 11.63 11.28 -38.07
C ASP A 251 12.54 10.05 -38.05
N PHE A 252 12.99 9.65 -36.86
CA PHE A 252 13.81 8.46 -36.64
C PHE A 252 12.97 7.18 -36.59
N ASN A 253 11.70 7.29 -36.22
CA ASN A 253 10.78 6.18 -35.98
C ASN A 253 9.64 6.15 -37.01
N ASN A 254 9.97 6.32 -38.29
CA ASN A 254 9.03 6.20 -39.43
C ASN A 254 7.77 7.08 -39.32
N GLY A 255 7.90 8.28 -38.78
CA GLY A 255 6.79 9.22 -38.62
C GLY A 255 5.98 9.03 -37.32
N ILE A 256 6.42 8.16 -36.41
CA ILE A 256 5.72 7.81 -35.17
C ILE A 256 6.44 8.43 -33.97
N ASP A 257 5.73 9.26 -33.21
CA ASP A 257 6.28 9.98 -32.04
C ASP A 257 6.44 9.12 -30.77
N TYR A 258 5.98 7.88 -30.81
CA TYR A 258 5.88 7.02 -29.63
C TYR A 258 6.52 5.63 -29.82
N ILE A 259 6.76 4.98 -28.70
CA ILE A 259 7.27 3.62 -28.57
C ILE A 259 6.21 2.79 -27.87
N ASP A 260 5.79 1.70 -28.51
CA ASP A 260 4.85 0.75 -27.93
C ASP A 260 5.57 -0.37 -27.18
N ASP A 261 4.98 -0.81 -26.06
CA ASP A 261 5.27 -2.10 -25.43
C ASP A 261 4.15 -3.10 -25.78
N PRO A 262 4.39 -4.02 -26.74
CA PRO A 262 3.35 -4.95 -27.16
C PRO A 262 2.85 -5.87 -26.04
N GLN A 263 3.71 -6.22 -25.07
CA GLN A 263 3.32 -7.10 -23.96
C GLN A 263 2.41 -6.37 -22.97
N LEU A 264 2.75 -5.12 -22.64
CA LEU A 264 1.89 -4.29 -21.80
C LEU A 264 0.58 -3.90 -22.49
N ILE A 265 0.60 -3.65 -23.81
CA ILE A 265 -0.63 -3.37 -24.57
C ILE A 265 -1.55 -4.60 -24.60
N LYS A 266 -0.98 -5.82 -24.74
CA LYS A 266 -1.77 -7.07 -24.68
C LYS A 266 -2.48 -7.23 -23.33
N GLU A 267 -1.83 -6.85 -22.24
CA GLU A 267 -2.36 -6.99 -20.87
C GLU A 267 -3.29 -5.84 -20.45
N PHE A 268 -2.92 -4.58 -20.71
CA PHE A 268 -3.57 -3.37 -20.16
C PHE A 268 -4.20 -2.45 -21.21
N GLY A 269 -4.07 -2.77 -22.50
CA GLY A 269 -4.47 -1.88 -23.59
C GLY A 269 -3.53 -0.67 -23.76
N ILE A 270 -3.93 0.29 -24.60
CA ILE A 270 -3.12 1.49 -24.87
C ILE A 270 -3.33 2.53 -23.76
N GLN A 271 -2.26 2.82 -23.03
CA GLN A 271 -2.15 3.89 -22.03
C GLN A 271 -0.98 4.78 -22.45
N GLY A 272 -1.31 5.98 -22.93
CA GLY A 272 -0.34 6.93 -23.45
C GLY A 272 0.27 7.79 -22.36
N GLY A 273 1.58 8.01 -22.42
CA GLY A 273 2.27 8.93 -21.54
C GLY A 273 3.55 9.47 -22.14
N SER A 274 4.14 10.47 -21.51
CA SER A 274 5.37 11.11 -21.99
C SER A 274 6.40 11.24 -20.88
N VAL A 275 7.66 11.00 -21.21
CA VAL A 275 8.80 11.20 -20.30
C VAL A 275 9.77 12.16 -20.97
N THR A 276 10.26 13.12 -20.20
CA THR A 276 11.14 14.18 -20.69
C THR A 276 12.55 14.00 -20.15
N TRP A 277 13.53 14.09 -21.05
CA TRP A 277 14.95 14.12 -20.74
C TRP A 277 15.57 15.40 -21.31
N ASP A 278 15.59 16.45 -20.50
CA ASP A 278 16.10 17.78 -20.91
C ASP A 278 17.59 17.76 -21.31
N ASP A 279 18.35 16.76 -20.87
CA ASP A 279 19.77 16.54 -21.16
C ASP A 279 20.05 15.85 -22.51
N VAL A 280 19.02 15.31 -23.17
CA VAL A 280 19.18 14.48 -24.38
C VAL A 280 18.96 15.31 -25.64
N THR A 281 20.04 15.54 -26.38
CA THR A 281 20.05 16.32 -27.62
C THR A 281 20.15 15.48 -28.90
N VAL A 282 20.25 14.15 -28.79
CA VAL A 282 20.43 13.23 -29.92
C VAL A 282 19.26 12.23 -29.99
N VAL A 283 18.61 12.13 -31.15
CA VAL A 283 17.36 11.35 -31.33
C VAL A 283 17.56 9.84 -31.11
N SER A 284 18.65 9.25 -31.58
CA SER A 284 18.94 7.82 -31.38
C SER A 284 19.15 7.47 -29.90
N ASN A 285 19.77 8.37 -29.13
CA ASN A 285 19.93 8.23 -27.69
C ASN A 285 18.58 8.39 -26.98
N LEU A 286 17.72 9.31 -27.44
CA LEU A 286 16.37 9.48 -26.92
C LEU A 286 15.50 8.23 -27.15
N PHE A 287 15.56 7.66 -28.35
CA PHE A 287 14.85 6.41 -28.68
C PHE A 287 15.34 5.23 -27.81
N SER A 288 16.66 5.11 -27.64
CA SER A 288 17.27 4.05 -26.81
C SER A 288 16.90 4.20 -25.33
N LYS A 289 17.01 5.43 -24.77
CA LYS A 289 16.56 5.74 -23.40
C LYS A 289 15.06 5.47 -23.21
N GLY A 290 14.24 5.80 -24.21
CA GLY A 290 12.80 5.52 -24.19
C GLY A 290 12.50 4.02 -24.13
N ARG A 291 13.17 3.19 -24.95
CA ARG A 291 13.05 1.72 -24.91
C ARG A 291 13.50 1.13 -23.57
N GLU A 292 14.63 1.59 -23.06
CA GLU A 292 15.15 1.14 -21.77
C GLU A 292 14.18 1.51 -20.64
N TRP A 293 13.70 2.75 -20.62
CA TRP A 293 12.72 3.22 -19.64
C TRP A 293 11.46 2.34 -19.66
N LEU A 294 10.90 2.09 -20.85
CA LEU A 294 9.70 1.26 -21.04
C LEU A 294 9.92 -0.16 -20.52
N SER A 295 11.07 -0.76 -20.82
CA SER A 295 11.44 -2.12 -20.35
C SER A 295 11.68 -2.20 -18.84
N SER A 296 12.09 -1.08 -18.22
CA SER A 296 12.36 -0.97 -16.79
C SER A 296 11.16 -0.45 -15.99
N GLN A 297 10.07 -0.08 -16.68
CA GLN A 297 8.90 0.51 -16.07
C GLN A 297 8.31 -0.48 -15.07
N LYS A 298 8.14 0.01 -13.85
CA LYS A 298 7.40 -0.69 -12.83
C LYS A 298 5.92 -0.55 -13.15
N THR A 299 5.27 -1.67 -13.37
CA THR A 299 3.99 -1.80 -14.06
C THR A 299 2.78 -1.76 -13.13
N ALA A 300 2.93 -1.68 -11.82
CA ALA A 300 1.77 -1.64 -10.93
C ALA A 300 2.15 -1.06 -9.57
N HIS A 301 1.39 -0.08 -9.11
CA HIS A 301 1.31 0.25 -7.70
C HIS A 301 0.50 -0.85 -7.03
N VAL A 302 1.15 -1.65 -6.18
CA VAL A 302 0.46 -2.66 -5.37
C VAL A 302 0.30 -2.12 -3.96
N GLN A 303 -0.91 -1.72 -3.62
CA GLN A 303 -1.25 -1.30 -2.26
C GLN A 303 -1.72 -2.50 -1.45
N TYR A 304 -1.04 -2.81 -0.36
CA TYR A 304 -1.41 -3.92 0.52
C TYR A 304 -2.16 -3.42 1.76
N LYS A 305 -3.31 -4.02 2.05
CA LYS A 305 -4.02 -3.85 3.33
C LYS A 305 -3.96 -5.17 4.08
N ILE A 306 -3.29 -5.18 5.24
CA ILE A 306 -3.06 -6.40 6.02
C ILE A 306 -3.63 -6.22 7.44
N SER A 307 -4.50 -7.11 7.86
CA SER A 307 -4.83 -7.27 9.27
C SER A 307 -4.02 -8.42 9.85
N ALA A 308 -3.26 -8.17 10.92
CA ALA A 308 -2.41 -9.17 11.54
C ALA A 308 -2.38 -9.03 13.06
N LEU A 309 -2.48 -10.17 13.73
CA LEU A 309 -2.42 -10.30 15.18
C LEU A 309 -1.02 -9.97 15.69
N ASP A 310 -0.90 -8.99 16.58
CA ASP A 310 0.37 -8.66 17.22
C ASP A 310 0.65 -9.62 18.39
N LEU A 311 1.50 -10.62 18.13
CA LEU A 311 1.82 -11.68 19.07
C LEU A 311 2.94 -11.33 20.08
N PHE A 312 3.53 -10.14 19.97
CA PHE A 312 4.60 -9.68 20.87
C PHE A 312 4.13 -9.62 22.33
N LEU A 313 2.93 -9.10 22.55
CA LEU A 313 2.39 -8.85 23.89
C LEU A 313 2.10 -10.13 24.69
N ILE A 314 1.95 -11.26 24.00
CA ILE A 314 1.77 -12.59 24.59
C ILE A 314 3.05 -13.43 24.53
N GLY A 315 4.18 -12.85 24.11
CA GLY A 315 5.50 -13.47 24.10
C GLY A 315 5.73 -14.52 23.01
N PHE A 316 4.83 -14.60 22.02
CA PHE A 316 4.95 -15.56 20.92
C PHE A 316 5.78 -15.03 19.75
N ASP A 317 5.98 -13.70 19.67
CA ASP A 317 6.88 -13.04 18.72
C ASP A 317 7.83 -12.08 19.44
N ILE A 318 8.97 -11.81 18.79
CA ILE A 318 10.07 -11.02 19.37
C ILE A 318 9.91 -9.51 19.16
N ASP A 319 9.20 -9.09 18.11
CA ASP A 319 9.00 -7.68 17.75
C ASP A 319 7.50 -7.35 17.74
N SER A 320 7.14 -6.17 18.27
CA SER A 320 5.85 -5.51 18.01
C SER A 320 5.86 -4.89 16.61
N PHE A 321 4.70 -4.85 15.96
CA PHE A 321 4.59 -4.19 14.66
C PHE A 321 4.65 -2.65 14.79
N GLU A 322 5.44 -2.00 13.94
CA GLU A 322 5.69 -0.55 14.00
C GLU A 322 5.74 0.05 12.58
N PRO A 323 5.13 1.23 12.35
CA PRO A 323 5.31 1.98 11.11
C PRO A 323 6.79 2.25 10.81
N GLY A 324 7.14 2.20 9.53
CA GLY A 324 8.52 2.32 9.03
C GLY A 324 9.25 0.98 8.93
N ASN A 325 8.98 0.03 9.82
CA ASN A 325 9.63 -1.29 9.79
C ASN A 325 9.11 -2.15 8.63
N SER A 326 9.95 -3.07 8.16
CA SER A 326 9.59 -4.06 7.15
C SER A 326 9.62 -5.46 7.72
N TYR A 327 8.68 -6.30 7.29
CA TYR A 327 8.48 -7.66 7.78
C TYR A 327 8.33 -8.63 6.60
N PRO A 328 8.81 -9.88 6.73
CA PRO A 328 8.51 -10.93 5.76
C PRO A 328 7.01 -11.31 5.85
N VAL A 329 6.33 -11.23 4.71
CA VAL A 329 4.90 -11.52 4.57
C VAL A 329 4.72 -12.71 3.63
N LYS A 330 4.05 -13.76 4.13
CA LYS A 330 3.86 -15.03 3.42
C LYS A 330 2.37 -15.38 3.33
N ASN A 331 1.85 -15.30 2.12
CA ASN A 331 0.53 -15.77 1.75
C ASN A 331 0.65 -16.62 0.47
N PRO A 332 0.86 -17.95 0.60
CA PRO A 332 1.01 -18.82 -0.56
C PRO A 332 -0.25 -18.85 -1.43
N ILE A 333 -1.44 -18.71 -0.84
CA ILE A 333 -2.72 -18.69 -1.57
C ILE A 333 -2.78 -17.54 -2.57
N MET A 334 -2.20 -16.39 -2.21
CA MET A 334 -2.12 -15.21 -3.09
C MET A 334 -0.77 -15.10 -3.81
N GLY A 335 0.09 -16.11 -3.74
CA GLY A 335 1.43 -16.09 -4.36
C GLY A 335 2.43 -15.13 -3.72
N ILE A 336 2.17 -14.62 -2.52
CA ILE A 336 2.98 -13.58 -1.86
C ILE A 336 4.01 -14.24 -0.93
N ASP A 337 5.29 -13.98 -1.20
CA ASP A 337 6.42 -14.27 -0.31
C ASP A 337 7.44 -13.13 -0.44
N GLU A 338 7.19 -12.05 0.29
CA GLU A 338 7.89 -10.79 0.09
C GLU A 338 8.11 -10.04 1.39
N ARG A 339 9.18 -9.24 1.47
CA ARG A 339 9.30 -8.23 2.51
C ARG A 339 8.44 -7.02 2.17
N LEU A 340 7.57 -6.66 3.10
CA LEU A 340 6.64 -5.54 2.97
C LEU A 340 6.83 -4.56 4.13
N ARG A 341 6.73 -3.27 3.81
CA ARG A 341 6.95 -2.16 4.76
C ARG A 341 5.62 -1.66 5.30
N VAL A 342 5.51 -1.59 6.62
CA VAL A 342 4.33 -0.99 7.28
C VAL A 342 4.43 0.53 7.13
N ILE A 343 3.49 1.14 6.42
CA ILE A 343 3.37 2.61 6.33
C ILE A 343 2.45 3.17 7.40
N GLY A 344 1.50 2.37 7.88
CA GLY A 344 0.59 2.79 8.92
C GLY A 344 0.13 1.63 9.80
N LYS A 345 -0.36 1.97 10.99
CA LYS A 345 -0.84 1.03 12.01
C LYS A 345 -2.08 1.61 12.67
N SER A 346 -3.10 0.79 12.87
CA SER A 346 -4.22 1.10 13.76
C SER A 346 -4.23 0.15 14.96
N LEU A 347 -4.35 0.72 16.15
CA LEU A 347 -4.34 -0.01 17.43
C LEU A 347 -5.56 0.38 18.26
N ASP A 348 -6.44 -0.57 18.57
CA ASP A 348 -7.47 -0.41 19.59
C ASP A 348 -6.87 -0.77 20.96
N ILE A 349 -6.89 0.17 21.91
CA ILE A 349 -6.35 -0.05 23.27
C ILE A 349 -7.19 -1.04 24.10
N ASN A 350 -8.46 -1.24 23.73
CA ASN A 350 -9.35 -2.22 24.35
C ASN A 350 -9.15 -3.62 23.74
N HIS A 351 -8.80 -3.69 22.46
CA HIS A 351 -8.57 -4.92 21.70
C HIS A 351 -7.22 -4.89 20.98
N PRO A 352 -6.09 -4.80 21.72
CA PRO A 352 -4.78 -4.58 21.10
C PRO A 352 -4.29 -5.73 20.23
N GLN A 353 -4.87 -6.91 20.41
CA GLN A 353 -4.62 -8.07 19.58
C GLN A 353 -5.16 -7.85 18.14
N ASP A 354 -6.22 -7.05 17.97
CA ASP A 354 -6.88 -6.82 16.68
C ASP A 354 -6.24 -5.66 15.89
N ALA A 355 -4.96 -5.40 16.12
CA ALA A 355 -4.23 -4.36 15.41
C ALA A 355 -4.26 -4.62 13.89
N SER A 356 -4.46 -3.55 13.12
CA SER A 356 -4.40 -3.62 11.65
C SER A 356 -3.22 -2.83 11.13
N LEU A 357 -2.61 -3.34 10.06
CA LEU A 357 -1.41 -2.79 9.44
C LEU A 357 -1.72 -2.33 8.02
N THR A 358 -1.45 -1.06 7.76
CA THR A 358 -1.42 -0.54 6.40
C THR A 358 -0.01 -0.69 5.88
N ILE A 359 0.14 -1.39 4.76
CA ILE A 359 1.42 -1.60 4.10
C ILE A 359 1.48 -0.71 2.87
N GLY A 360 2.63 -0.09 2.67
CA GLY A 360 2.82 0.89 1.62
C GLY A 360 2.84 0.28 0.25
N ASP A 361 2.68 1.16 -0.74
CA ASP A 361 2.71 0.77 -2.13
C ASP A 361 4.04 0.11 -2.46
N LYS A 362 3.95 -1.07 -3.09
CA LYS A 362 5.09 -1.75 -3.66
C LYS A 362 4.91 -1.83 -5.15
N PHE A 363 5.96 -1.46 -5.84
CA PHE A 363 5.99 -1.55 -7.27
C PHE A 363 6.29 -2.98 -7.73
N LYS A 364 5.49 -3.49 -8.67
CA LYS A 364 5.77 -4.76 -9.36
C LYS A 364 5.95 -4.56 -10.85
N THR A 365 6.78 -5.40 -11.46
CA THR A 365 6.91 -5.52 -12.93
C THR A 365 5.84 -6.48 -13.48
N LEU A 366 5.55 -6.41 -14.79
CA LEU A 366 4.63 -7.32 -15.47
C LEU A 366 4.95 -8.81 -15.20
N ASN A 367 6.23 -9.18 -15.29
CA ASN A 367 6.67 -10.56 -15.07
C ASN A 367 6.40 -11.03 -13.63
N GLN A 368 6.60 -10.15 -12.64
CA GLN A 368 6.29 -10.46 -11.25
C GLN A 368 4.78 -10.62 -11.05
N TYR A 369 3.99 -9.71 -11.61
CA TYR A 369 2.53 -9.78 -11.57
C TYR A 369 1.98 -11.09 -12.16
N GLN A 370 2.39 -11.45 -13.38
CA GLN A 370 1.97 -12.70 -14.02
C GLN A 370 2.44 -13.95 -13.26
N SER A 371 3.65 -13.92 -12.70
CA SER A 371 4.16 -15.00 -11.85
C SER A 371 3.29 -15.20 -10.60
N ASP A 372 2.89 -14.12 -9.94
CA ASP A 372 2.11 -14.19 -8.70
C ASP A 372 0.69 -14.69 -8.97
N LEU A 373 0.07 -14.23 -10.06
CA LEU A 373 -1.21 -14.78 -10.52
C LEU A 373 -1.13 -16.29 -10.75
N LYS A 374 -0.10 -16.76 -11.47
CA LYS A 374 0.09 -18.20 -11.74
C LYS A 374 0.26 -19.00 -10.45
N LYS A 375 1.05 -18.50 -9.49
CA LYS A 375 1.26 -19.14 -8.18
C LYS A 375 -0.03 -19.17 -7.35
N SER A 376 -0.80 -18.08 -7.40
CA SER A 376 -2.09 -17.96 -6.73
C SER A 376 -3.08 -18.99 -7.27
N THR A 377 -3.24 -19.09 -8.60
CA THR A 377 -4.09 -20.10 -9.24
C THR A 377 -3.68 -21.52 -8.85
N GLN A 378 -2.38 -21.84 -8.87
CA GLN A 378 -1.90 -23.15 -8.46
C GLN A 378 -2.20 -23.45 -6.98
N SER A 379 -1.95 -22.49 -6.10
CA SER A 379 -2.17 -22.65 -4.66
C SER A 379 -3.64 -22.80 -4.31
N ILE A 380 -4.54 -22.13 -5.05
CA ILE A 380 -5.98 -22.32 -4.95
C ILE A 380 -6.36 -23.75 -5.34
N ASN A 381 -5.82 -24.28 -6.44
CA ASN A 381 -6.07 -25.66 -6.86
C ASN A 381 -5.60 -26.67 -5.80
N ASP A 382 -4.40 -26.48 -5.26
CA ASP A 382 -3.83 -27.36 -4.23
C ASP A 382 -4.65 -27.32 -2.93
N LEU A 383 -5.08 -26.12 -2.52
CA LEU A 383 -5.95 -25.93 -1.35
C LEU A 383 -7.29 -26.65 -1.54
N GLN A 384 -7.90 -26.52 -2.71
CA GLN A 384 -9.17 -27.16 -3.02
C GLN A 384 -9.08 -28.70 -3.03
N LEU A 385 -7.97 -29.26 -3.53
CA LEU A 385 -7.69 -30.71 -3.44
C LEU A 385 -7.53 -31.17 -1.98
N ALA A 386 -6.82 -30.39 -1.16
CA ALA A 386 -6.65 -30.68 0.26
C ALA A 386 -7.98 -30.66 1.01
N VAL A 387 -8.84 -29.66 0.76
CA VAL A 387 -10.19 -29.55 1.31
C VAL A 387 -11.05 -30.73 0.90
N SER A 388 -11.06 -31.10 -0.39
CA SER A 388 -11.83 -32.26 -0.89
C SER A 388 -11.43 -33.56 -0.19
N LYS A 389 -10.12 -33.76 0.02
CA LYS A 389 -9.60 -34.92 0.77
C LYS A 389 -10.04 -34.89 2.23
N GLN A 390 -10.07 -33.72 2.87
CA GLN A 390 -10.56 -33.58 4.24
C GLN A 390 -12.05 -33.87 4.36
N ILE A 391 -12.89 -33.40 3.42
CA ILE A 391 -14.32 -33.71 3.38
C ILE A 391 -14.52 -35.23 3.33
N SER A 392 -13.84 -35.93 2.42
CA SER A 392 -13.96 -37.39 2.31
C SER A 392 -13.57 -38.13 3.61
N ARG A 393 -12.55 -37.64 4.32
CA ARG A 393 -12.13 -38.19 5.62
C ARG A 393 -13.19 -37.94 6.69
N ILE A 394 -13.73 -36.72 6.77
CA ILE A 394 -14.76 -36.35 7.73
C ILE A 394 -16.02 -37.20 7.52
N SER A 395 -16.47 -37.39 6.27
CA SER A 395 -17.63 -38.25 5.97
C SER A 395 -17.37 -39.71 6.37
N SER A 396 -16.15 -40.22 6.18
CA SER A 396 -15.80 -41.58 6.64
C SER A 396 -15.79 -41.71 8.17
N LEU A 397 -15.25 -40.71 8.89
CA LEU A 397 -15.24 -40.69 10.35
C LEU A 397 -16.65 -40.55 10.92
N SER A 398 -17.49 -39.71 10.30
CA SER A 398 -18.90 -39.55 10.65
C SER A 398 -19.65 -40.88 10.53
N THR A 399 -19.39 -41.65 9.46
CA THR A 399 -19.95 -42.99 9.25
C THR A 399 -19.52 -43.96 10.35
N SER A 400 -18.21 -44.08 10.60
CA SER A 400 -17.68 -44.97 11.65
C SER A 400 -18.15 -44.58 13.05
N LEU A 401 -18.31 -43.28 13.34
CA LEU A 401 -18.84 -42.82 14.62
C LEU A 401 -20.31 -43.21 14.80
N GLY A 402 -21.12 -43.11 13.74
CA GLY A 402 -22.51 -43.56 13.76
C GLY A 402 -22.65 -45.07 13.94
N GLU A 403 -21.72 -45.86 13.40
CA GLU A 403 -21.64 -47.30 13.66
C GLU A 403 -21.29 -47.60 15.13
N ALA A 404 -20.23 -46.97 15.66
CA ALA A 404 -19.83 -47.12 17.06
C ALA A 404 -20.95 -46.72 18.04
N LYS A 405 -21.72 -45.67 17.72
CA LYS A 405 -22.90 -45.25 18.50
C LYS A 405 -23.97 -46.34 18.56
N LYS A 406 -24.26 -46.99 17.42
CA LYS A 406 -25.24 -48.10 17.36
C LYS A 406 -24.78 -49.29 18.20
N GLU A 407 -23.50 -49.63 18.14
CA GLU A 407 -22.92 -50.71 18.95
C GLU A 407 -23.00 -50.39 20.45
N LEU A 408 -22.60 -49.18 20.86
CA LEU A 408 -22.71 -48.73 22.25
C LEU A 408 -24.16 -48.74 22.76
N GLN A 409 -25.11 -48.36 21.91
CA GLN A 409 -26.53 -48.36 22.27
C GLN A 409 -27.07 -49.78 22.44
N THR A 410 -26.59 -50.72 21.62
CA THR A 410 -26.90 -52.15 21.74
C THR A 410 -26.31 -52.74 23.02
N LEU A 411 -25.06 -52.39 23.35
CA LEU A 411 -24.39 -52.81 24.59
C LEU A 411 -25.11 -52.28 25.83
N LYS A 412 -25.45 -50.98 25.84
CA LYS A 412 -26.22 -50.36 26.92
C LYS A 412 -27.55 -51.06 27.16
N ASN A 413 -28.30 -51.37 26.10
CA ASN A 413 -29.58 -52.07 26.20
C ASN A 413 -29.40 -53.49 26.78
N SER A 414 -28.22 -54.10 26.59
CA SER A 414 -27.90 -55.45 27.07
C SER A 414 -27.38 -55.48 28.51
N VAL A 415 -26.67 -54.42 28.95
CA VAL A 415 -25.96 -54.38 30.25
C VAL A 415 -26.69 -53.52 31.30
N GLY A 416 -27.57 -52.61 30.89
CA GLY A 416 -28.38 -51.78 31.79
C GLY A 416 -27.60 -50.70 32.56
N ASP A 417 -26.35 -50.43 32.16
CA ASP A 417 -25.42 -49.56 32.87
C ASP A 417 -25.72 -48.05 32.66
N VAL A 418 -25.69 -47.30 33.77
CA VAL A 418 -25.85 -45.84 33.80
C VAL A 418 -24.61 -45.14 33.23
N ASP A 419 -23.41 -45.73 33.35
CA ASP A 419 -22.18 -45.10 32.87
C ASP A 419 -22.10 -45.06 31.33
N LEU A 420 -22.75 -46.01 30.63
CA LEU A 420 -22.88 -46.01 29.16
C LEU A 420 -23.77 -44.88 28.63
N GLN A 421 -24.67 -44.31 29.45
CA GLN A 421 -25.50 -43.16 29.06
C GLN A 421 -24.66 -41.91 28.81
N ASN A 422 -23.68 -41.67 29.68
CA ASN A 422 -22.79 -40.50 29.57
C ASN A 422 -21.90 -40.62 28.33
N VAL A 423 -21.39 -41.82 28.04
CA VAL A 423 -20.60 -42.10 26.83
C VAL A 423 -21.43 -41.90 25.56
N LEU A 424 -22.67 -42.39 25.53
CA LEU A 424 -23.57 -42.17 24.38
C LEU A 424 -23.90 -40.70 24.14
N LYS A 425 -24.03 -39.91 25.22
CA LYS A 425 -24.24 -38.46 25.10
C LYS A 425 -23.02 -37.79 24.46
N LEU A 426 -21.81 -38.10 24.93
CA LEU A 426 -20.55 -37.57 24.36
C LEU A 426 -20.39 -37.96 22.88
N VAL A 427 -20.71 -39.20 22.51
CA VAL A 427 -20.69 -39.66 21.11
C VAL A 427 -21.71 -38.92 20.25
N SER A 428 -22.90 -38.65 20.80
CA SER A 428 -23.95 -37.88 20.10
C SER A 428 -23.58 -36.41 19.93
N ASP A 429 -22.92 -35.81 20.92
CA ASP A 429 -22.40 -34.44 20.82
C ASP A 429 -21.28 -34.39 19.76
N LEU A 430 -20.39 -35.38 19.74
CA LEU A 430 -19.33 -35.49 18.72
C LEU A 430 -19.89 -35.64 17.30
N GLU A 431 -20.92 -36.47 17.09
CA GLU A 431 -21.65 -36.58 15.81
C GLU A 431 -22.20 -35.23 15.36
N LYS A 432 -22.79 -34.47 16.29
CA LYS A 432 -23.32 -33.14 15.99
C LYS A 432 -22.21 -32.20 15.53
N THR A 433 -21.07 -32.20 16.22
CA THR A 433 -19.89 -31.42 15.81
C THR A 433 -19.37 -31.82 14.42
N PHE A 434 -19.29 -33.11 14.10
CA PHE A 434 -18.88 -33.55 12.75
C PHE A 434 -19.85 -33.08 11.68
N LYS A 435 -21.16 -33.11 11.96
CA LYS A 435 -22.18 -32.65 11.04
C LYS A 435 -22.13 -31.13 10.82
N GLU A 436 -21.89 -30.36 11.88
CA GLU A 436 -21.68 -28.91 11.80
C GLU A 436 -20.44 -28.56 10.96
N ILE A 437 -19.35 -29.34 11.09
CA ILE A 437 -18.16 -29.20 10.24
C ILE A 437 -18.47 -29.57 8.79
N GLU A 438 -19.15 -30.70 8.55
CA GLU A 438 -19.53 -31.16 7.22
C GLU A 438 -20.45 -30.15 6.51
N ASP A 439 -21.44 -29.61 7.22
CA ASP A 439 -22.34 -28.57 6.72
C ASP A 439 -21.59 -27.26 6.43
N GLY A 440 -20.68 -26.83 7.30
CA GLY A 440 -19.83 -25.65 7.08
C GLY A 440 -18.85 -25.76 5.91
N MET A 441 -18.55 -26.99 5.44
CA MET A 441 -17.67 -27.24 4.30
C MET A 441 -18.42 -27.34 2.96
N LYS A 442 -19.76 -27.40 2.95
CA LYS A 442 -20.56 -27.56 1.71
C LYS A 442 -20.51 -26.35 0.77
N ASP A 443 -20.31 -25.15 1.33
CA ASP A 443 -20.25 -23.90 0.57
C ASP A 443 -18.85 -23.59 0.01
N LEU A 444 -17.85 -24.41 0.33
CA LEU A 444 -16.51 -24.32 -0.27
C LEU A 444 -16.55 -24.91 -1.69
N PRO A 445 -15.80 -24.35 -2.67
CA PRO A 445 -15.76 -24.89 -4.02
C PRO A 445 -15.39 -26.38 -4.02
N THR A 446 -16.31 -27.23 -4.48
CA THR A 446 -16.23 -28.70 -4.42
C THR A 446 -15.51 -29.31 -5.62
N ALA A 447 -15.12 -30.58 -5.51
CA ALA A 447 -14.47 -31.36 -6.57
C ALA A 447 -15.25 -31.39 -7.92
N GLU A 448 -16.57 -31.20 -7.90
CA GLU A 448 -17.42 -31.11 -9.09
C GLU A 448 -17.20 -29.79 -9.83
N ASN A 449 -17.21 -28.68 -9.07
CA ASN A 449 -16.90 -27.35 -9.60
C ASN A 449 -15.45 -27.30 -10.11
N ILE A 450 -14.52 -28.04 -9.50
CA ILE A 450 -13.13 -28.16 -9.95
C ILE A 450 -13.00 -28.93 -11.26
N LYS A 451 -13.78 -30.00 -11.47
CA LYS A 451 -13.81 -30.68 -12.77
C LYS A 451 -14.31 -29.74 -13.85
N GLN A 452 -15.34 -28.96 -13.55
CA GLN A 452 -15.88 -27.98 -14.48
C GLN A 452 -14.86 -26.85 -14.73
N ILE A 453 -14.28 -26.27 -13.69
CA ILE A 453 -13.26 -25.21 -13.80
C ILE A 453 -12.02 -25.71 -14.54
N ASN A 454 -11.52 -26.91 -14.27
CA ASN A 454 -10.36 -27.45 -15.01
C ASN A 454 -10.70 -27.77 -16.46
N HIS A 455 -11.94 -28.20 -16.72
CA HIS A 455 -12.43 -28.36 -18.09
C HIS A 455 -12.48 -27.00 -18.80
N ASP A 456 -13.04 -25.99 -18.15
CA ASP A 456 -13.17 -24.62 -18.67
C ASP A 456 -11.78 -23.96 -18.85
N ILE A 457 -10.85 -24.11 -17.91
CA ILE A 457 -9.45 -23.65 -18.02
C ILE A 457 -8.76 -24.33 -19.19
N LYS A 458 -8.97 -25.63 -19.40
CA LYS A 458 -8.41 -26.33 -20.56
C LYS A 458 -8.97 -25.78 -21.87
N LEU A 459 -10.28 -25.55 -21.95
CA LEU A 459 -10.93 -24.94 -23.11
C LEU A 459 -10.41 -23.51 -23.37
N ILE A 460 -10.19 -22.73 -22.31
CA ILE A 460 -9.64 -21.38 -22.40
C ILE A 460 -8.18 -21.42 -22.90
N ASN A 461 -7.34 -22.30 -22.35
CA ASN A 461 -5.95 -22.45 -22.80
C ASN A 461 -5.85 -22.92 -24.25
N ASP A 462 -6.68 -23.87 -24.67
CA ASP A 462 -6.74 -24.32 -26.06
C ASP A 462 -7.17 -23.17 -26.99
N SER A 463 -8.09 -22.32 -26.53
CA SER A 463 -8.52 -21.11 -27.25
C SER A 463 -7.42 -20.04 -27.32
N ILE A 464 -6.67 -19.82 -26.24
CA ILE A 464 -5.53 -18.89 -26.20
C ILE A 464 -4.44 -19.34 -27.17
N ASN A 465 -4.06 -20.62 -27.15
CA ASN A 465 -3.06 -21.16 -28.07
C ASN A 465 -3.49 -20.98 -29.54
N ASN A 466 -4.77 -21.20 -29.85
CA ASN A 466 -5.31 -20.98 -31.18
C ASN A 466 -5.26 -19.49 -31.60
N ILE A 467 -5.50 -18.58 -30.67
CA ILE A 467 -5.40 -17.14 -30.90
C ILE A 467 -3.94 -16.75 -31.14
N ASP A 468 -3.00 -17.25 -30.35
CA ASP A 468 -1.57 -16.96 -30.54
C ASP A 468 -1.08 -17.48 -31.91
N GLU A 469 -1.46 -18.69 -32.33
CA GLU A 469 -1.14 -19.20 -33.68
C GLU A 469 -1.72 -18.31 -34.81
N LYS A 470 -2.92 -17.76 -34.61
CA LYS A 470 -3.53 -16.80 -35.55
C LYS A 470 -2.79 -15.47 -35.57
N ILE A 471 -2.34 -14.99 -34.41
CA ILE A 471 -1.55 -13.75 -34.30
C ILE A 471 -0.22 -13.93 -35.04
N ASP A 472 0.50 -15.03 -34.83
CA ASP A 472 1.75 -15.33 -35.55
C ASP A 472 1.54 -15.32 -37.07
N THR A 473 0.42 -15.91 -37.53
CA THR A 473 0.06 -15.93 -38.94
C THR A 473 -0.22 -14.52 -39.48
N ILE A 474 -0.92 -13.68 -38.70
CA ILE A 474 -1.21 -12.29 -39.06
C ILE A 474 0.08 -11.47 -39.11
N GLU A 475 0.99 -11.64 -38.14
CA GLU A 475 2.28 -10.94 -38.12
C GLU A 475 3.13 -11.27 -39.35
N ILE A 476 3.20 -12.55 -39.74
CA ILE A 476 3.87 -12.98 -40.97
C ILE A 476 3.22 -12.31 -42.19
N GLN A 477 1.90 -12.30 -42.27
CA GLN A 477 1.18 -11.68 -43.40
C GLN A 477 1.38 -10.16 -43.46
N MET A 478 1.39 -9.49 -42.31
CA MET A 478 1.70 -8.06 -42.21
C MET A 478 3.13 -7.76 -42.67
N GLY A 479 4.11 -8.60 -42.30
CA GLY A 479 5.49 -8.48 -42.78
C GLY A 479 5.61 -8.63 -44.30
N LEU A 480 4.87 -9.57 -44.90
CA LEU A 480 4.81 -9.74 -46.36
C LEU A 480 4.14 -8.56 -47.07
N ASN A 481 3.06 -8.04 -46.50
CA ASN A 481 2.36 -6.87 -47.03
C ASN A 481 3.24 -5.61 -46.92
N SER A 482 3.95 -5.42 -45.82
CA SER A 482 4.92 -4.33 -45.64
C SER A 482 6.01 -4.35 -46.72
N LYS A 483 6.64 -5.51 -46.98
CA LYS A 483 7.61 -5.66 -48.08
C LYS A 483 7.00 -5.34 -49.46
N SER A 484 5.74 -5.71 -49.67
CA SER A 484 5.03 -5.41 -50.93
C SER A 484 4.78 -3.92 -51.08
N ILE A 485 4.44 -3.22 -50.00
CA ILE A 485 4.26 -1.77 -49.98
C ILE A 485 5.59 -1.05 -50.24
N GLU A 486 6.69 -1.46 -49.62
CA GLU A 486 8.03 -0.91 -49.88
C GLU A 486 8.41 -1.02 -51.36
N LYS A 487 8.11 -2.17 -51.98
CA LYS A 487 8.33 -2.35 -53.41
C LYS A 487 7.50 -1.40 -54.27
N VAL A 488 6.21 -1.24 -53.97
CA VAL A 488 5.32 -0.30 -54.69
C VAL A 488 5.79 1.14 -54.53
N GLN A 489 6.26 1.53 -53.34
CA GLN A 489 6.83 2.87 -53.10
C GLN A 489 8.09 3.09 -53.94
N SER A 490 8.99 2.10 -54.02
CA SER A 490 10.18 2.16 -54.88
C SER A 490 9.81 2.30 -56.36
N ASP A 491 8.83 1.52 -56.83
CA ASP A 491 8.37 1.57 -58.22
C ASP A 491 7.72 2.92 -58.56
N LEU A 492 6.92 3.49 -57.65
CA LEU A 492 6.34 4.83 -57.78
C LEU A 492 7.43 5.92 -57.84
N GLN A 493 8.46 5.82 -57.00
CA GLN A 493 9.58 6.76 -57.01
C GLN A 493 10.33 6.73 -58.36
N LEU A 494 10.57 5.54 -58.91
CA LEU A 494 11.15 5.37 -60.24
C LEU A 494 10.28 5.99 -61.34
N LEU A 495 8.96 5.80 -61.26
CA LEU A 495 8.00 6.40 -62.20
C LEU A 495 8.00 7.93 -62.09
N ALA A 496 7.94 8.49 -60.89
CA ALA A 496 8.01 9.92 -60.65
C ALA A 496 9.29 10.54 -61.23
N ASN A 497 10.44 9.87 -61.03
CA ASN A 497 11.72 10.30 -61.61
C ASN A 497 11.70 10.29 -63.15
N ARG A 498 11.07 9.27 -63.77
CA ARG A 498 10.92 9.18 -65.24
C ARG A 498 10.01 10.26 -65.79
N VAL A 499 8.87 10.53 -65.13
CA VAL A 499 7.95 11.61 -65.52
C VAL A 499 8.64 12.97 -65.43
N SER A 500 9.33 13.26 -64.33
CA SER A 500 10.09 14.50 -64.17
C SER A 500 11.18 14.67 -65.24
N SER A 501 11.81 13.57 -65.68
CA SER A 501 12.80 13.59 -66.76
C SER A 501 12.16 13.87 -68.13
N LEU A 502 10.95 13.37 -68.38
CA LEU A 502 10.19 13.64 -69.61
C LEU A 502 9.70 15.09 -69.67
N GLU A 503 9.18 15.62 -68.56
CA GLU A 503 8.73 17.02 -68.45
C GLU A 503 9.89 18.01 -68.67
N LYS A 504 11.10 17.67 -68.22
CA LYS A 504 12.32 18.46 -68.49
C LYS A 504 12.84 18.31 -69.93
N GLY A 505 12.52 17.20 -70.61
CA GLY A 505 12.93 16.92 -71.99
C GLY A 505 12.06 17.59 -73.06
N THR A 506 10.82 17.98 -72.75
CA THR A 506 9.89 18.63 -73.68
C THR A 506 10.00 20.16 -73.78
N GLY A 507 10.96 20.77 -73.08
CA GLY A 507 11.20 22.22 -73.10
C GLY A 507 12.17 22.73 -74.17
N GLY A 508 12.56 21.89 -75.13
CA GLY A 508 13.50 22.24 -76.21
C GLY A 508 12.97 21.91 -77.59
N VAL A 509 12.05 22.72 -78.09
CA VAL A 509 11.81 22.95 -79.53
C VAL A 509 11.60 24.43 -79.76
#